data_AF-A0A2X3HDF1-F1
#
_entry.id   AF-A0A2X3HDF1-F1
#
_cell.length_a   1.000
_cell.length_b   1.000
_cell.length_c   1.000
_cell.angle_alpha   90.00
_cell.angle_beta   90.00
_cell.angle_gamma   90.00
#
_symmetry.space_group_name_H-M   'P 1'
#
loop_
_entity.id
_entity.type
_entity.pdbx_description
1 polymer ?
#
loop_
_entity_poly.entity_id
_entity_poly.type
_entity_poly.pdbx_seq_one_letter_code
_entity_poly.pdbx_strand_id
1 'polypeptide(L)'
;MANLKYKRGASMFTAQDENGQSITVTETNRHLLKNASKFYMCHCCQEEVILKNGEIKIPHFAHKKGGKCQAASEGETSRHLNAKKLLLGWLKYQNFQVELEHYFPVIKRQADLFVENNIVIEYQCSTIPISQMIERTENYLSLGLKPYWILGQK
;
A
#
# COMPACT_ATOMS: atom_id res chain seq x y z
N MET A 1 -32.84 -7.21 13.23
CA MET A 1 -32.01 -7.74 12.12
C MET A 1 -30.75 -6.89 12.03
N ALA A 2 -29.60 -7.46 12.38
CA ALA A 2 -28.33 -6.73 12.41
C ALA A 2 -27.86 -6.44 10.96
N ASN A 3 -27.75 -5.15 10.63
CA ASN A 3 -27.13 -4.69 9.39
C ASN A 3 -25.65 -5.09 9.38
N LEU A 4 -25.32 -6.19 8.69
CA LEU A 4 -23.96 -6.59 8.37
C LEU A 4 -23.33 -5.51 7.49
N LYS A 5 -22.60 -4.58 8.11
CA LYS A 5 -21.76 -3.59 7.41
C LYS A 5 -20.65 -4.34 6.67
N TYR A 6 -20.85 -4.56 5.37
CA TYR A 6 -19.85 -5.16 4.48
C TYR A 6 -18.56 -4.34 4.49
N LYS A 7 -17.44 -4.94 4.94
CA LYS A 7 -16.11 -4.31 4.91
C LYS A 7 -15.69 -4.06 3.45
N ARG A 8 -15.34 -2.80 3.12
CA ARG A 8 -14.71 -2.44 1.83
C ARG A 8 -13.34 -3.12 1.75
N GLY A 9 -12.99 -3.67 0.59
CA GLY A 9 -11.66 -4.24 0.35
C GLY A 9 -10.59 -3.15 0.49
N ALA A 10 -9.40 -3.53 0.98
CA ALA A 10 -8.28 -2.61 1.13
C ALA A 10 -7.87 -2.03 -0.23
N SER A 11 -7.75 -0.70 -0.27
CA SER A 11 -7.18 0.04 -1.39
C SER A 11 -5.66 -0.01 -1.32
N MET A 12 -4.98 0.11 -2.46
CA MET A 12 -3.52 0.15 -2.56
C MET A 12 -3.11 0.83 -3.88
N PHE A 13 -1.89 1.35 -3.98
CA PHE A 13 -1.36 1.98 -5.18
C PHE A 13 -0.59 1.01 -6.08
N THR A 14 -0.05 -0.07 -5.53
CA THR A 14 0.89 -0.93 -6.24
C THR A 14 0.33 -2.34 -6.37
N ALA A 15 0.42 -2.92 -7.57
CA ALA A 15 0.00 -4.27 -7.88
C ALA A 15 0.94 -4.91 -8.91
N GLN A 16 0.92 -6.23 -9.04
CA GLN A 16 1.65 -6.94 -10.09
C GLN A 16 0.79 -7.05 -11.34
N ASP A 17 1.38 -6.86 -12.52
CA ASP A 17 0.72 -7.18 -13.79
C ASP A 17 0.76 -8.69 -14.08
N GLU A 18 0.27 -9.08 -15.26
CA GLU A 18 0.28 -10.46 -15.74
C GLU A 18 1.67 -11.08 -15.93
N ASN A 19 2.72 -10.26 -15.99
CA ASN A 19 4.12 -10.69 -16.06
C ASN A 19 4.80 -10.73 -14.68
N GLY A 20 4.08 -10.38 -13.62
CA GLY A 20 4.61 -10.28 -12.26
C GLY A 20 5.37 -8.98 -11.99
N GLN A 21 5.39 -8.03 -12.93
CA GLN A 21 6.05 -6.73 -12.77
C GLN A 21 5.23 -5.84 -11.83
N SER A 22 5.92 -5.21 -10.87
CA SER A 22 5.29 -4.26 -9.95
C SER A 22 4.94 -2.95 -10.67
N ILE A 23 3.67 -2.55 -10.61
CA ILE A 23 3.10 -1.36 -11.24
C ILE A 23 2.43 -0.50 -10.18
N THR A 24 2.82 0.78 -10.10
CA THR A 24 2.15 1.78 -9.28
C THR A 24 1.19 2.62 -10.12
N VAL A 25 -0.07 2.72 -9.70
CA VAL A 25 -1.05 3.61 -10.33
C VAL A 25 -0.87 5.05 -9.84
N THR A 26 -0.94 5.99 -10.77
CA THR A 26 -0.91 7.44 -10.55
C THR A 26 -2.03 8.12 -11.35
N GLU A 27 -2.27 9.40 -11.10
CA GLU A 27 -3.19 10.20 -11.94
C GLU A 27 -2.75 10.22 -13.40
N THR A 28 -1.44 10.23 -13.65
CA THR A 28 -0.88 10.35 -15.00
C THR A 28 -0.95 9.07 -15.82
N ASN A 29 -0.94 7.89 -15.17
CA ASN A 29 -0.94 6.60 -15.88
C ASN A 29 -2.26 5.81 -15.79
N ARG A 30 -3.24 6.23 -14.96
CA ARG A 30 -4.50 5.48 -14.69
C ARG A 30 -5.28 5.04 -15.94
N HIS A 31 -5.22 5.80 -17.03
CA HIS A 31 -5.93 5.51 -18.27
C HIS A 31 -5.16 4.53 -19.15
N LEU A 32 -3.83 4.61 -19.13
CA LEU A 32 -2.95 3.66 -19.82
C LEU A 32 -3.06 2.28 -19.17
N LEU A 33 -2.98 2.23 -17.84
CA LEU A 33 -3.06 0.98 -17.07
C LEU A 33 -4.39 0.24 -17.26
N LYS A 34 -5.49 0.94 -17.57
CA LYS A 34 -6.79 0.29 -17.84
C LYS A 34 -6.72 -0.74 -18.97
N ASN A 35 -5.88 -0.48 -19.97
CA ASN A 35 -5.77 -1.31 -21.17
C ASN A 35 -4.42 -2.03 -21.27
N ALA A 36 -3.52 -1.84 -20.29
CA ALA A 36 -2.15 -2.35 -20.35
C ALA A 36 -2.02 -3.81 -19.87
N SER A 37 -2.94 -4.29 -19.04
CA SER A 37 -2.93 -5.65 -18.49
C SER A 37 -4.34 -6.21 -18.44
N LYS A 38 -4.49 -7.52 -18.64
CA LYS A 38 -5.77 -8.25 -18.52
C LYS A 38 -6.22 -8.34 -17.06
N PHE A 39 -5.27 -8.50 -16.16
CA PHE A 39 -5.52 -8.56 -14.72
C PHE A 39 -4.35 -7.98 -13.94
N TYR A 40 -4.61 -7.65 -12.68
CA TYR A 40 -3.60 -7.22 -11.72
C TYR A 40 -3.71 -8.10 -10.47
N MET A 41 -2.58 -8.39 -9.83
CA MET A 41 -2.52 -9.22 -8.63
C MET A 41 -1.93 -8.44 -7.46
N CYS A 42 -2.44 -8.67 -6.26
CA CYS A 42 -1.81 -8.18 -5.04
C CYS A 42 -0.53 -8.98 -4.76
N HIS A 43 0.60 -8.32 -4.55
CA HIS A 43 1.86 -9.03 -4.24
C HIS A 43 1.82 -9.77 -2.90
N CYS A 44 0.99 -9.31 -1.95
CA CYS A 44 0.89 -9.89 -0.61
C CYS A 44 0.15 -11.23 -0.58
N CYS A 45 -0.99 -11.31 -1.26
CA CYS A 45 -1.90 -12.46 -1.20
C CYS A 45 -2.07 -13.18 -2.54
N GLN A 46 -1.52 -12.63 -3.62
CA GLN A 46 -1.64 -13.15 -4.99
C GLN A 46 -3.09 -13.25 -5.47
N GLU A 47 -4.03 -12.56 -4.82
CA GLU A 47 -5.41 -12.42 -5.28
C GLU A 47 -5.53 -11.28 -6.29
N GLU A 48 -6.47 -11.43 -7.24
CA GLU A 48 -6.74 -10.42 -8.25
C GLU A 48 -7.29 -9.11 -7.63
N VAL A 49 -6.75 -7.99 -8.08
CA VAL A 49 -7.17 -6.64 -7.70
C VAL A 49 -7.71 -5.87 -8.91
N ILE A 50 -8.66 -4.98 -8.67
CA ILE A 50 -9.32 -4.18 -9.71
C ILE A 50 -8.77 -2.77 -9.66
N LEU A 51 -8.30 -2.27 -10.80
CA LEU A 51 -7.98 -0.85 -10.98
C LEU A 51 -9.26 0.01 -10.85
N LYS A 52 -9.31 0.85 -9.83
CA LYS A 52 -10.33 1.89 -9.62
C LYS A 52 -9.78 3.21 -10.12
N ASN A 53 -10.12 3.57 -11.35
CA ASN A 53 -9.69 4.80 -12.01
C ASN A 53 -10.86 5.74 -12.30
N GLY A 54 -11.75 6.00 -11.33
CA GLY A 54 -12.81 7.00 -11.48
C GLY A 54 -12.31 8.43 -11.21
N GLU A 55 -13.04 9.45 -11.64
CA GLU A 55 -12.62 10.87 -11.49
C GLU A 55 -12.69 11.40 -10.05
N ILE A 56 -13.51 10.80 -9.19
CA ILE A 56 -13.81 11.33 -7.85
C ILE A 56 -12.78 10.88 -6.80
N LYS A 57 -12.27 9.65 -6.93
CA LYS A 57 -11.36 9.05 -5.96
C LYS A 57 -9.99 8.92 -6.57
N ILE A 58 -8.96 9.08 -5.75
CA ILE A 58 -7.57 8.79 -6.14
C ILE A 58 -7.51 7.42 -6.80
N PRO A 59 -6.87 7.28 -7.97
CA PRO A 59 -6.68 6.00 -8.62
C PRO A 59 -5.97 5.02 -7.68
N HIS A 60 -6.52 3.82 -7.56
CA HIS A 60 -5.99 2.77 -6.68
C HIS A 60 -6.41 1.40 -7.20
N PHE A 61 -5.67 0.36 -6.82
CA PHE A 61 -6.12 -1.01 -6.89
C PHE A 61 -6.96 -1.36 -5.66
N ALA A 62 -7.96 -2.21 -5.83
CA ALA A 62 -8.79 -2.70 -4.73
C ALA A 62 -9.10 -4.19 -4.90
N HIS A 63 -9.00 -4.93 -3.80
CA HIS A 63 -9.43 -6.33 -3.78
C HIS A 63 -10.93 -6.46 -4.08
N LYS A 64 -11.31 -7.58 -4.72
CA LYS A 64 -12.71 -7.99 -4.82
C LYS A 64 -13.29 -8.21 -3.41
N LYS A 65 -14.60 -7.99 -3.26
CA LYS A 65 -15.28 -8.16 -1.95
C LYS A 65 -14.99 -9.57 -1.41
N GLY A 66 -14.45 -9.64 -0.19
CA GLY A 66 -14.14 -10.90 0.48
C GLY A 66 -12.68 -11.36 0.42
N GLY A 67 -11.82 -10.66 -0.34
CA GLY A 67 -10.39 -10.95 -0.35
C GLY A 67 -9.76 -10.79 1.04
N LYS A 68 -9.00 -11.80 1.49
CA LYS A 68 -8.36 -11.82 2.81
C LYS A 68 -6.87 -11.50 2.66
N CYS A 69 -6.55 -10.24 2.42
CA CYS A 69 -5.16 -9.79 2.41
C CYS A 69 -4.73 -9.40 3.83
N GLN A 70 -3.89 -10.23 4.48
CA GLN A 70 -3.36 -9.96 5.83
C GLN A 70 -2.34 -8.82 5.86
N ALA A 71 -1.58 -8.63 4.78
CA ALA A 71 -0.65 -7.51 4.69
C ALA A 71 -1.38 -6.17 4.51
N ALA A 72 -2.55 -6.18 3.88
CA ALA A 72 -3.47 -5.05 3.81
C ALA A 72 -4.51 -5.09 4.94
N SER A 73 -4.16 -5.62 6.11
CA SER A 73 -5.10 -5.87 7.22
C SER A 73 -5.76 -4.59 7.76
N GLU A 74 -5.15 -3.44 7.50
CA GLU A 74 -5.79 -2.15 7.65
C GLU A 74 -6.42 -1.77 6.32
N GLY A 75 -7.76 -1.75 6.26
CA GLY A 75 -8.45 -1.21 5.10
C GLY A 75 -7.99 0.23 4.89
N GLU A 76 -7.16 0.47 3.88
CA GLU A 76 -6.61 1.78 3.63
C GLU A 76 -7.74 2.78 3.42
N THR A 77 -7.74 3.80 4.28
CA THR A 77 -8.70 4.90 4.15
C THR A 77 -8.19 5.90 3.12
N SER A 78 -9.08 6.75 2.60
CA SER A 78 -8.66 7.89 1.76
C SER A 78 -7.59 8.76 2.45
N ARG A 79 -7.61 8.86 3.77
CA ARG A 79 -6.59 9.56 4.55
C ARG A 79 -5.21 8.91 4.43
N HIS A 80 -5.15 7.59 4.53
CA HIS A 80 -3.90 6.82 4.41
C HIS A 80 -3.33 6.93 2.99
N LEU A 81 -4.17 6.78 1.96
CA LEU A 81 -3.77 7.00 0.56
C LEU A 81 -3.26 8.43 0.31
N ASN A 82 -3.96 9.45 0.83
CA ASN A 82 -3.54 10.85 0.69
C ASN A 82 -2.21 11.13 1.38
N ALA A 83 -1.98 10.60 2.58
CA ALA A 83 -0.72 10.76 3.30
C ALA A 83 0.44 10.14 2.53
N LYS A 84 0.27 8.92 2.02
CA LYS A 84 1.26 8.26 1.16
C LYS A 84 1.57 9.08 -0.10
N LYS A 85 0.53 9.59 -0.79
CA LYS A 85 0.69 10.47 -1.97
C LYS A 85 1.46 11.76 -1.63
N LEU A 86 1.16 12.38 -0.48
CA LEU A 86 1.85 13.58 -0.01
C LEU A 86 3.32 13.31 0.32
N LEU A 87 3.59 12.25 1.09
CA LEU A 87 4.95 11.84 1.46
C LEU A 87 5.79 11.50 0.23
N LEU A 88 5.23 10.75 -0.71
CA LEU A 88 5.88 10.44 -1.98
C LEU A 88 6.26 11.72 -2.75
N GLY A 89 5.32 12.67 -2.85
CA GLY A 89 5.57 13.96 -3.52
C GLY A 89 6.66 14.78 -2.82
N TRP A 90 6.60 14.87 -1.49
CA TRP A 90 7.56 15.61 -0.67
C TRP A 90 8.98 15.02 -0.75
N LEU A 91 9.12 13.70 -0.72
CA LEU A 91 10.41 13.03 -0.85
C LEU A 91 10.98 13.14 -2.26
N LYS A 92 10.14 12.97 -3.30
CA LYS A 92 10.57 13.15 -4.69
C LYS A 92 10.98 14.58 -5.00
N TYR A 93 10.31 15.58 -4.41
CA TYR A 93 10.70 16.98 -4.51
C TYR A 93 12.11 17.25 -3.95
N GLN A 94 12.54 16.45 -2.98
CA GLN A 94 13.89 16.49 -2.42
C GLN A 94 14.89 15.56 -3.14
N ASN A 95 14.52 15.04 -4.32
CA ASN A 95 15.34 14.16 -5.14
C ASN A 95 15.65 12.76 -4.54
N PHE A 96 14.93 12.31 -3.51
CA PHE A 96 15.08 10.94 -3.02
C PHE A 96 14.50 9.92 -4.00
N GLN A 97 15.16 8.77 -4.14
CA GLN A 97 14.55 7.58 -4.75
C GLN A 97 13.55 6.96 -3.78
N VAL A 98 12.30 6.77 -4.24
CA VAL A 98 11.20 6.30 -3.41
C VAL A 98 10.31 5.33 -4.17
N GLU A 99 10.10 4.16 -3.56
CA GLU A 99 9.15 3.15 -3.98
C GLU A 99 7.94 3.16 -3.04
N LEU A 100 6.76 3.26 -3.64
CA LEU A 100 5.51 3.20 -2.91
C LEU A 100 5.14 1.74 -2.68
N GLU A 101 4.73 1.41 -1.45
CA GLU A 101 4.09 0.12 -1.21
C GLU A 101 5.00 -1.08 -1.51
N HIS A 102 6.31 -0.93 -1.25
CA HIS A 102 7.33 -1.93 -1.51
C HIS A 102 7.11 -3.19 -0.67
N TYR A 103 7.11 -4.34 -1.32
CA TYR A 103 6.95 -5.63 -0.66
C TYR A 103 8.28 -6.28 -0.38
N PHE A 104 8.49 -6.69 0.87
CA PHE A 104 9.63 -7.46 1.30
C PHE A 104 9.21 -8.93 1.48
N PRO A 105 9.50 -9.83 0.52
CA PRO A 105 9.00 -11.20 0.54
C PRO A 105 9.52 -12.02 1.73
N VAL A 106 10.75 -11.74 2.18
CA VAL A 106 11.41 -12.44 3.30
C VAL A 106 10.60 -12.30 4.60
N ILE A 107 10.08 -11.10 4.86
CA ILE A 107 9.28 -10.79 6.05
C ILE A 107 7.77 -10.74 5.76
N LYS A 108 7.37 -11.03 4.51
CA LYS A 108 5.98 -10.97 4.02
C LYS A 108 5.26 -9.69 4.41
N ARG A 109 5.98 -8.56 4.32
CA ARG A 109 5.49 -7.24 4.76
C ARG A 109 5.56 -6.25 3.61
N GLN A 110 4.55 -5.40 3.54
CA GLN A 110 4.52 -4.24 2.66
C GLN A 110 4.82 -2.98 3.48
N ALA A 111 5.84 -2.22 3.08
CA ALA A 111 6.09 -0.89 3.62
C ALA A 111 5.24 0.14 2.90
N ASP A 112 4.74 1.17 3.59
CA ASP A 112 4.03 2.28 2.94
C ASP A 112 4.94 3.02 1.95
N LEU A 113 6.17 3.34 2.34
CA LEU A 113 7.22 3.84 1.45
C LEU A 113 8.57 3.19 1.77
N PHE A 114 9.29 2.81 0.73
CA PHE A 114 10.71 2.44 0.79
C PHE A 114 11.54 3.53 0.11
N VAL A 115 12.51 4.06 0.83
CA VAL A 115 13.34 5.19 0.42
C VAL A 115 14.79 4.72 0.35
N GLU A 116 15.60 5.36 -0.49
CA GLU A 116 17.05 5.15 -0.51
C GLU A 116 17.70 5.16 0.89
N ASN A 117 18.90 4.57 1.00
CA ASN A 117 19.62 4.39 2.26
C ASN A 117 18.90 3.47 3.27
N ASN A 118 18.15 2.50 2.75
CA ASN A 118 17.44 1.47 3.51
C ASN A 118 16.39 2.02 4.48
N ILE A 119 15.79 3.17 4.16
CA ILE A 119 14.79 3.82 4.99
C ILE A 119 13.41 3.26 4.65
N VAL A 120 12.66 2.89 5.67
CA VAL A 120 11.25 2.49 5.56
C VAL A 120 10.41 3.51 6.29
N ILE A 121 9.34 3.98 5.67
CA ILE A 121 8.36 4.86 6.32
C ILE A 121 7.04 4.11 6.43
N GLU A 122 6.49 4.09 7.63
CA GLU A 122 5.18 3.53 7.95
C GLU A 122 4.26 4.66 8.42
N TYR A 123 3.10 4.82 7.78
CA TYR A 123 2.10 5.82 8.14
C TYR A 123 0.92 5.16 8.85
N GLN A 124 0.88 5.28 10.18
CA GLN A 124 -0.11 4.60 10.99
C GLN A 124 -1.28 5.53 11.33
N CYS A 125 -2.45 5.25 10.75
CA CYS A 125 -3.68 6.03 10.94
C CYS A 125 -4.59 5.53 12.06
N SER A 126 -4.51 4.24 12.36
CA SER A 126 -5.40 3.57 13.30
C SER A 126 -4.61 3.06 14.50
N THR A 127 -5.27 2.89 15.65
CA THR A 127 -4.59 2.30 16.79
C THR A 127 -4.36 0.81 16.52
N ILE A 128 -3.09 0.39 16.58
CA ILE A 128 -2.70 -1.03 16.58
C ILE A 128 -2.15 -1.41 17.96
N PRO A 129 -2.23 -2.68 18.36
CA PRO A 129 -1.53 -3.16 19.54
C PRO A 129 -0.04 -2.86 19.46
N ILE A 130 0.56 -2.43 20.58
CA ILE A 130 2.00 -2.15 20.65
C ILE A 130 2.82 -3.36 20.22
N SER A 131 2.39 -4.58 20.55
CA SER A 131 3.04 -5.81 20.11
C SER A 131 3.13 -5.93 18.59
N GLN A 132 2.10 -5.52 17.84
CA GLN A 132 2.14 -5.52 16.38
C GLN A 132 3.10 -4.47 15.82
N MET A 133 3.19 -3.30 16.47
CA MET A 133 4.15 -2.25 16.08
C MET A 133 5.60 -2.70 16.32
N ILE A 134 5.85 -3.38 17.44
CA ILE A 134 7.16 -3.97 17.76
C ILE A 134 7.51 -5.05 16.71
N GLU A 135 6.62 -6.00 16.47
CA GLU A 135 6.83 -7.07 15.46
C GLU A 135 7.14 -6.48 14.07
N ARG A 136 6.37 -5.48 13.64
CA ARG A 136 6.59 -4.75 12.38
C ARG A 136 7.98 -4.11 12.33
N THR A 137 8.36 -3.45 13.41
CA THR A 137 9.66 -2.78 13.52
C THR A 137 10.81 -3.81 13.48
N GLU A 138 10.71 -4.89 14.24
CA GLU A 138 11.71 -5.97 14.28
C GLU A 138 11.87 -6.67 12.93
N ASN A 139 10.78 -6.84 12.16
CA ASN A 139 10.87 -7.38 10.80
C ASN A 139 11.78 -6.52 9.91
N TYR A 140 11.59 -5.20 9.90
CA TYR A 140 12.44 -4.31 9.11
C TYR A 140 13.89 -4.30 9.60
N LEU A 141 14.09 -4.22 10.92
CA LEU A 141 15.42 -4.25 11.52
C LEU A 141 16.17 -5.55 11.20
N SER A 142 15.48 -6.69 11.12
CA SER A 142 16.08 -7.99 10.76
C SER A 142 16.65 -8.02 9.34
N LEU A 143 16.20 -7.11 8.47
CA LEU A 143 16.71 -6.93 7.10
C LEU A 143 17.74 -5.79 7.00
N GLY A 144 18.15 -5.18 8.12
CA GLY A 144 19.07 -4.03 8.12
C GLY A 144 18.42 -2.72 7.66
N LEU A 145 17.08 -2.65 7.68
CA LEU A 145 16.31 -1.47 7.30
C LEU A 145 16.09 -0.54 8.50
N LYS A 146 15.82 0.74 8.23
CA LYS A 146 15.60 1.79 9.23
C LYS A 146 14.13 2.23 9.19
N PRO A 147 13.26 1.66 10.04
CA PRO A 147 11.84 2.01 10.06
C PRO A 147 11.60 3.34 10.80
N TYR A 148 10.84 4.23 10.17
CA TYR A 148 10.33 5.47 10.74
C TYR A 148 8.81 5.44 10.72
N TRP A 149 8.22 5.60 11.90
CA TRP A 149 6.78 5.61 12.07
C TRP A 149 6.24 7.04 12.12
N ILE A 150 5.28 7.35 11.27
CA ILE A 150 4.50 8.59 11.33
C ILE A 150 3.12 8.23 11.87
N LEU A 151 2.85 8.64 13.11
CA LEU A 151 1.58 8.35 13.77
C LEU A 151 0.57 9.46 13.46
N GLY A 152 -0.40 9.15 12.60
CA GLY A 152 -1.50 10.05 12.29
C GLY A 152 -2.56 10.03 13.39
N GLN A 153 -2.55 11.04 14.27
CA GLN A 153 -3.65 11.23 15.21
C GLN A 153 -4.96 11.57 14.48
N LYS A 154 -6.09 11.29 15.12
CA LYS A 154 -7.41 11.75 14.69
C LYS A 154 -7.70 13.13 15.27
#